data_AF-X1VJ32-F1
#
_entry.id   AF-X1VJ32-F1
#
_cell.length_a   1.000
_cell.length_b   1.000
_cell.length_c   1.000
_cell.angle_alpha   90.00
_cell.angle_beta   90.00
_cell.angle_gamma   90.00
#
_symmetry.space_group_name_H-M   'P 1'
#
loop_
_entity.id
_entity.type
_entity.pdbx_description
1 polymer ?
#
loop_
_entity_poly.entity_id
_entity_poly.type
_entity_poly.pdbx_seq_one_letter_code
_entity_poly.pdbx_strand_id
1 'polypeptide(L)'
;MLKEGLEKQEILKLLDKKLEKDLSYDSGLILGSMCTEPLDFAKKIYIKYISKNLGDPGLFLGTAALEDELVLEIGELFGNKNIIGTFTTGGSESNLIAMRIAKKLRPEIKNPEVVVSASAHISFDKAADMM
;
A
#
# COMPACT_ATOMS: atom_id res chain seq x y z
N MET A 1 -17.65 -3.68 -26.40
CA MET A 1 -18.00 -2.52 -25.56
C MET A 1 -19.46 -2.17 -25.80
N LEU A 2 -20.17 -1.67 -24.80
CA LEU A 2 -21.53 -1.16 -24.99
C LEU A 2 -21.48 0.10 -25.87
N LYS A 3 -22.55 0.34 -26.64
CA LYS A 3 -22.67 1.55 -27.48
C LYS A 3 -22.99 2.79 -26.65
N GLU A 4 -23.68 2.62 -25.52
CA GLU A 4 -24.06 3.65 -24.57
C GLU A 4 -23.78 3.18 -23.14
N GLY A 5 -23.63 4.12 -22.20
CA GLY A 5 -23.41 3.82 -20.79
C GLY A 5 -24.67 3.28 -20.12
N LEU A 6 -24.49 2.47 -19.07
CA LEU A 6 -25.59 1.98 -18.24
C LEU A 6 -26.03 3.02 -17.21
N GLU A 7 -27.29 2.92 -16.78
CA GLU A 7 -27.77 3.71 -15.65
C GLU A 7 -27.08 3.30 -14.35
N LYS A 8 -26.92 4.26 -13.42
CA LYS A 8 -26.22 4.02 -12.14
C LYS A 8 -26.81 2.82 -11.38
N GLN A 9 -28.13 2.68 -11.37
CA GLN A 9 -28.82 1.60 -10.67
C GLN A 9 -28.56 0.23 -11.32
N GLU A 10 -28.41 0.18 -12.64
CA GLU A 10 -28.10 -1.05 -13.36
C GLU A 10 -26.67 -1.49 -13.08
N ILE A 11 -25.74 -0.53 -13.00
CA ILE A 11 -24.35 -0.79 -12.59
C ILE A 11 -24.31 -1.38 -11.19
N LEU A 12 -25.02 -0.81 -10.22
CA LEU A 12 -25.07 -1.32 -8.85
C LEU A 12 -25.61 -2.76 -8.80
N LYS A 13 -26.77 -3.03 -9.43
CA LYS A 13 -27.33 -4.39 -9.49
C LYS A 13 -26.37 -5.40 -10.11
N LEU A 14 -25.65 -4.99 -11.15
CA LEU A 14 -24.66 -5.84 -11.81
C LEU A 14 -23.48 -6.15 -10.88
N LEU A 15 -23.00 -5.16 -10.14
CA LEU A 15 -21.91 -5.32 -9.18
C LEU A 15 -22.34 -6.20 -7.99
N ASP A 16 -23.49 -5.93 -7.39
CA ASP A 16 -24.03 -6.72 -6.27
C ASP A 16 -24.14 -8.20 -6.66
N LYS A 17 -24.69 -8.49 -7.84
CA LYS A 17 -24.79 -9.86 -8.36
C LYS A 17 -23.42 -10.50 -8.61
N LYS A 18 -22.42 -9.74 -9.05
CA LYS A 18 -21.08 -10.28 -9.31
C LYS A 18 -20.33 -10.60 -8.02
N LEU A 19 -20.52 -9.77 -6.99
CA LEU A 19 -19.82 -9.84 -5.71
C LEU A 19 -20.55 -10.70 -4.67
N GLU A 20 -21.72 -11.26 -5.01
CA GLU A 20 -22.55 -12.10 -4.10
C GLU A 20 -21.80 -13.31 -3.50
N LYS A 21 -20.70 -13.74 -4.13
CA LYS A 21 -19.89 -14.90 -3.72
C LYS A 21 -18.77 -14.52 -2.76
N ASP A 22 -18.50 -13.23 -2.61
CA ASP A 22 -17.40 -12.75 -1.77
C ASP A 22 -17.78 -12.89 -0.30
N LEU A 23 -16.78 -13.20 0.53
CA LEU A 23 -16.93 -13.18 1.98
C LEU A 23 -16.82 -11.75 2.50
N SER A 24 -17.55 -11.45 3.57
CA SER A 24 -17.39 -10.20 4.32
C SER A 24 -16.48 -10.42 5.52
N TYR A 25 -15.70 -9.39 5.91
CA TYR A 25 -14.76 -9.49 7.03
C TYR A 25 -15.45 -9.73 8.39
N ASP A 26 -16.72 -9.34 8.52
CA ASP A 26 -17.56 -9.57 9.70
C ASP A 26 -18.28 -10.93 9.70
N SER A 27 -18.16 -11.74 8.63
CA SER A 27 -18.83 -13.04 8.51
C SER A 27 -18.33 -14.11 9.50
N GLY A 28 -17.16 -13.90 10.12
CA GLY A 28 -16.48 -14.91 10.94
C GLY A 28 -15.83 -16.05 10.15
N LEU A 29 -15.89 -16.02 8.82
CA LEU A 29 -15.33 -17.07 7.95
C LEU A 29 -13.90 -16.78 7.48
N ILE A 30 -13.47 -15.52 7.53
CA ILE A 30 -12.12 -15.09 7.11
C ILE A 30 -11.17 -15.18 8.30
N LEU A 31 -10.38 -16.26 8.38
CA LEU A 31 -9.46 -16.52 9.49
C LEU A 31 -7.97 -16.29 9.17
N GLY A 32 -7.63 -16.10 7.90
CA GLY A 32 -6.23 -16.06 7.43
C GLY A 32 -5.83 -14.80 6.65
N SER A 33 -6.72 -13.79 6.57
CA SER A 33 -6.37 -12.51 5.94
C SER A 33 -5.60 -11.63 6.92
N MET A 34 -4.59 -10.91 6.43
CA MET A 34 -3.90 -9.86 7.18
C MET A 34 -4.60 -8.49 7.05
N CYS A 35 -5.74 -8.42 6.37
CA CYS A 35 -6.57 -7.23 6.22
C CYS A 35 -7.91 -7.42 6.95
N THR A 36 -8.58 -6.30 7.24
CA THR A 36 -9.91 -6.28 7.86
C THR A 36 -10.70 -5.06 7.39
N GLU A 37 -11.95 -4.96 7.87
CA GLU A 37 -12.83 -3.84 7.58
C GLU A 37 -12.22 -2.52 8.08
N PRO A 38 -12.04 -1.50 7.22
CA PRO A 38 -11.52 -0.21 7.65
C PRO A 38 -12.48 0.51 8.61
N LEU A 39 -11.93 1.35 9.49
CA LEU A 39 -12.74 2.24 10.32
C LEU A 39 -13.68 3.10 9.46
N ASP A 40 -14.94 3.26 9.88
CA ASP A 40 -15.92 4.03 9.11
C ASP A 40 -15.51 5.49 8.89
N PHE A 41 -14.81 6.07 9.86
CA PHE A 41 -14.26 7.42 9.70
C PHE A 41 -13.14 7.48 8.65
N ALA A 42 -12.30 6.45 8.58
CA ALA A 42 -11.25 6.35 7.56
C ALA A 42 -11.85 6.25 6.15
N LYS A 43 -12.94 5.48 5.97
CA LYS A 43 -13.69 5.43 4.69
C LYS A 43 -14.19 6.82 4.27
N LYS A 44 -14.75 7.59 5.21
CA LYS A 44 -15.24 8.95 4.95
C LYS A 44 -14.10 9.89 4.54
N ILE A 45 -12.95 9.82 5.22
CA ILE A 45 -11.75 10.60 4.87
C ILE A 45 -11.27 10.21 3.47
N TYR A 46 -11.12 8.91 3.20
CA TYR A 46 -10.66 8.42 1.91
C TYR A 46 -11.55 8.92 0.77
N ILE A 47 -12.87 8.76 0.87
CA ILE A 47 -13.82 9.24 -0.15
C ILE A 47 -13.72 10.77 -0.32
N LYS A 48 -13.58 11.52 0.77
CA LYS A 48 -13.47 12.99 0.72
C LYS A 48 -12.19 13.48 0.03
N TYR A 49 -11.09 12.74 0.15
CA TYR A 49 -9.76 13.13 -0.38
C TYR A 49 -9.26 12.20 -1.49
N ILE A 50 -10.13 11.41 -2.12
CA ILE A 50 -9.75 10.37 -3.10
C ILE A 50 -9.01 10.90 -4.33
N SER A 51 -9.15 12.20 -4.65
CA SER A 51 -8.52 12.84 -5.80
C SER A 51 -7.15 13.48 -5.49
N LYS A 52 -6.56 13.20 -4.33
CA LYS A 52 -5.19 13.64 -4.01
C LYS A 52 -4.18 12.69 -4.64
N ASN A 53 -3.05 13.23 -5.12
CA ASN A 53 -2.01 12.45 -5.78
C ASN A 53 -0.61 12.87 -5.30
N LEU A 54 0.02 12.04 -4.46
CA LEU A 54 1.39 12.28 -3.98
C LEU A 54 2.47 12.07 -5.06
N GLY A 55 2.11 11.54 -6.23
CA GLY A 55 2.99 11.56 -7.41
C GLY A 55 3.20 12.96 -7.99
N ASP A 56 2.40 13.96 -7.59
CA ASP A 56 2.56 15.36 -7.99
C ASP A 56 2.47 16.29 -6.76
N PRO A 57 3.44 16.22 -5.84
CA PRO A 57 3.34 16.85 -4.51
C PRO A 57 3.24 18.38 -4.58
N GLY A 58 3.72 19.00 -5.67
CA GLY A 58 3.63 20.46 -5.88
C GLY A 58 2.19 20.97 -6.00
N LEU A 59 1.26 20.12 -6.45
CA LEU A 59 -0.18 20.45 -6.51
C LEU A 59 -0.91 20.14 -5.19
N PHE A 60 -0.34 19.29 -4.34
CA PHE A 60 -0.97 18.75 -3.14
C PHE A 60 -0.11 18.96 -1.88
N LEU A 61 0.39 20.19 -1.69
CA LEU A 61 1.32 20.56 -0.62
C LEU A 61 0.88 20.09 0.78
N GLY A 62 -0.41 20.23 1.12
CA GLY A 62 -0.91 19.78 2.41
C GLY A 62 -0.94 18.25 2.57
N THR A 63 -1.12 17.51 1.48
CA THR A 63 -1.03 16.04 1.51
C THR A 63 0.41 15.58 1.64
N ALA A 64 1.36 16.26 0.98
CA ALA A 64 2.79 15.99 1.11
C ALA A 64 3.28 16.29 2.53
N ALA A 65 2.91 17.44 3.10
CA ALA A 65 3.24 17.77 4.49
C ALA A 65 2.68 16.74 5.49
N LEU A 66 1.48 16.22 5.24
CA LEU A 66 0.88 15.17 6.07
C LEU A 66 1.66 13.83 5.98
N GLU A 67 2.24 13.51 4.83
CA GLU A 67 3.13 12.34 4.70
C GLU A 67 4.40 12.52 5.55
N ASP A 68 5.00 13.71 5.51
CA ASP A 68 6.19 14.03 6.32
C ASP A 68 5.89 13.93 7.83
N GLU A 69 4.76 14.49 8.28
CA GLU A 69 4.30 14.38 9.67
C GLU A 69 4.11 12.92 10.08
N LEU A 70 3.45 12.12 9.23
CA LEU A 70 3.20 10.72 9.50
C LEU A 70 4.47 9.88 9.56
N VAL A 71 5.47 10.18 8.72
CA VAL A 71 6.80 9.53 8.80
C VAL A 71 7.41 9.81 10.18
N LEU A 72 7.36 11.04 10.69
CA LEU A 72 7.90 11.35 12.02
C LEU A 72 7.15 10.61 13.15
N GLU A 73 5.82 10.52 13.08
CA GLU A 73 5.01 9.78 14.05
C GLU A 73 5.35 8.28 14.07
N ILE A 74 5.51 7.66 12.90
CA ILE A 74 5.96 6.26 12.79
C ILE A 74 7.36 6.11 13.37
N GLY A 75 8.26 7.06 13.12
CA GLY A 75 9.59 7.08 13.72
C GLY A 75 9.54 7.08 15.24
N GLU A 76 8.71 7.95 15.82
CA GLU A 76 8.50 8.01 17.27
C GLU A 76 7.95 6.69 17.82
N LEU A 77 7.00 6.06 17.13
CA LEU A 77 6.47 4.74 17.50
C LEU A 77 7.56 3.66 17.56
N PHE A 78 8.53 3.69 16.63
CA PHE A 78 9.65 2.75 16.58
C PHE A 78 10.90 3.23 17.35
N GLY A 79 10.80 4.33 18.10
CA GLY A 79 11.86 4.82 18.99
C GLY A 79 12.98 5.61 18.30
N ASN A 80 12.77 6.13 17.09
CA ASN A 80 13.73 6.99 16.40
C ASN A 80 13.04 8.20 15.74
N LYS A 81 13.33 9.40 16.24
CA LYS A 81 12.81 10.66 15.67
C LYS A 81 13.60 11.16 14.46
N ASN A 82 14.76 10.57 14.17
CA ASN A 82 15.58 10.89 13.01
C ASN A 82 15.46 9.79 11.96
N ILE A 83 14.28 9.69 11.34
CA ILE A 83 14.02 8.78 10.23
C ILE A 83 13.64 9.55 8.97
N ILE A 84 13.92 8.91 7.83
CA ILE A 84 13.44 9.33 6.52
C ILE A 84 12.64 8.17 5.93
N GLY A 85 11.60 8.47 5.18
CA GLY A 85 10.71 7.46 4.63
C GLY A 85 9.66 8.05 3.71
N THR A 86 8.78 7.18 3.23
CA THR A 86 7.61 7.52 2.41
C THR A 86 6.54 6.46 2.65
N PHE A 87 5.28 6.84 2.51
CA PHE A 87 4.16 5.91 2.57
C PHE A 87 4.03 5.19 1.24
N THR A 88 4.33 3.90 1.25
CA THR A 88 4.21 3.03 0.08
C THR A 88 2.81 2.42 -0.07
N THR A 89 2.52 1.83 -1.21
CA THR A 89 1.26 1.09 -1.46
C THR A 89 1.07 -0.15 -0.59
N GLY A 90 2.15 -0.68 0.00
CA GLY A 90 2.11 -1.77 0.97
C GLY A 90 3.48 -2.40 1.21
N GLY A 91 3.54 -3.38 2.10
CA GLY A 91 4.82 -3.96 2.58
C GLY A 91 5.69 -4.59 1.48
N SER A 92 5.11 -5.04 0.37
CA SER A 92 5.90 -5.55 -0.77
C SER A 92 6.71 -4.44 -1.44
N GLU A 93 6.13 -3.26 -1.65
CA GLU A 93 6.85 -2.11 -2.20
C GLU A 93 7.88 -1.59 -1.19
N SER A 94 7.54 -1.54 0.10
CA SER A 94 8.50 -1.14 1.15
C SER A 94 9.73 -2.05 1.15
N ASN A 95 9.55 -3.37 1.08
CA ASN A 95 10.67 -4.33 1.02
C ASN A 95 11.50 -4.18 -0.26
N LEU A 96 10.85 -3.95 -1.41
CA LEU A 96 11.55 -3.70 -2.68
C LEU A 96 12.41 -2.43 -2.62
N ILE A 97 11.87 -1.33 -2.07
CA ILE A 97 12.60 -0.08 -1.89
C ILE A 97 13.78 -0.30 -0.92
N ALA A 98 13.57 -1.00 0.19
CA ALA A 98 14.63 -1.30 1.16
C ALA A 98 15.79 -2.09 0.52
N MET A 99 15.48 -3.15 -0.24
CA MET A 99 16.51 -3.93 -0.94
C MET A 99 17.22 -3.11 -2.03
N ARG A 100 16.47 -2.26 -2.76
CA ARG A 100 17.06 -1.35 -3.75
C ARG A 100 18.01 -0.33 -3.12
N ILE A 101 17.66 0.22 -1.95
CA ILE A 101 18.54 1.10 -1.17
C ILE A 101 19.80 0.34 -0.76
N ALA A 102 19.67 -0.85 -0.18
CA ALA A 102 20.81 -1.68 0.22
C ALA A 102 21.77 -1.97 -0.95
N LYS A 103 21.25 -2.34 -2.13
CA LYS A 103 22.04 -2.52 -3.36
C LYS A 103 22.75 -1.22 -3.77
N LYS A 104 22.06 -0.09 -3.76
CA LYS A 104 22.63 1.21 -4.13
C LYS A 104 23.71 1.72 -3.17
N LEU A 105 23.62 1.37 -1.89
CA LEU A 105 24.63 1.73 -0.89
C LEU A 105 25.95 0.96 -1.06
N ARG A 106 25.95 -0.13 -1.84
CA ARG A 106 27.11 -1.00 -2.07
C ARG A 106 27.40 -1.18 -3.57
N PRO A 107 27.66 -0.08 -4.32
CA PRO A 107 27.81 -0.12 -5.78
C PRO A 107 29.01 -0.95 -6.25
N GLU A 108 29.97 -1.25 -5.36
CA GLU A 108 31.11 -2.11 -5.64
C GLU A 108 30.75 -3.59 -5.79
N ILE A 109 29.59 -4.02 -5.25
CA ILE A 109 29.13 -5.41 -5.32
C ILE A 109 28.25 -5.59 -6.56
N LYS A 110 28.81 -6.16 -7.63
CA LYS A 110 28.10 -6.34 -8.91
C LYS A 110 26.89 -7.27 -8.80
N ASN A 111 27.03 -8.35 -8.03
CA ASN A 111 25.98 -9.36 -7.80
C ASN A 111 25.78 -9.49 -6.28
N PRO A 112 24.99 -8.60 -5.66
CA PRO A 112 24.78 -8.63 -4.22
C PRO A 112 23.97 -9.86 -3.82
N GLU A 113 24.36 -10.46 -2.69
CA GLU A 113 23.61 -11.52 -2.03
C GLU A 113 22.93 -10.95 -0.79
N VAL A 114 21.66 -11.30 -0.57
CA VAL A 114 20.88 -10.87 0.60
C VAL A 114 20.53 -12.11 1.42
N VAL A 115 20.96 -12.13 2.68
CA VAL A 115 20.65 -13.22 3.61
C VAL A 115 19.33 -12.90 4.31
N VAL A 116 18.32 -13.76 4.15
CA VAL A 116 17.00 -13.64 4.78
C VAL A 116 16.61 -14.94 5.47
N SER A 117 15.62 -14.88 6.39
CA SER A 117 15.02 -16.07 6.98
C SER A 117 14.29 -16.91 5.93
N ALA A 118 14.23 -18.24 6.10
CA ALA A 118 13.39 -19.11 5.29
C ALA A 118 11.88 -18.77 5.39
N SER A 119 11.47 -18.06 6.44
CA SER A 119 10.10 -17.56 6.64
C SER A 119 9.87 -16.14 6.13
N ALA A 120 10.85 -15.55 5.41
CA ALA A 120 10.72 -14.20 4.87
C ALA A 120 9.53 -14.10 3.90
N HIS A 121 8.93 -12.91 3.84
CA HIS A 121 7.83 -12.66 2.92
C HIS A 121 8.29 -12.77 1.46
N ILE A 122 7.46 -13.34 0.58
CA ILE A 122 7.75 -13.58 -0.85
C ILE A 122 8.20 -12.32 -1.63
N SER A 123 7.95 -11.12 -1.09
CA SER A 123 8.45 -9.87 -1.68
C SER A 123 9.98 -9.79 -1.75
N PHE A 124 10.71 -10.47 -0.87
CA PHE A 124 12.17 -10.51 -0.95
C PHE A 124 12.64 -11.27 -2.20
N ASP A 125 12.01 -12.40 -2.52
CA ASP A 125 12.28 -13.15 -3.75
C ASP A 125 11.91 -12.33 -5.00
N LYS A 126 10.75 -11.66 -4.99
CA LYS A 126 10.35 -10.75 -6.08
C LYS A 126 11.37 -9.65 -6.30
N ALA A 127 11.87 -9.06 -5.22
CA ALA A 127 12.86 -8.00 -5.29
C ALA A 127 14.21 -8.52 -5.79
N ALA A 128 14.64 -9.72 -5.38
CA ALA A 128 15.85 -10.36 -5.91
C ALA A 128 15.74 -10.67 -7.41
N ASP A 129 14.59 -11.14 -7.89
CA ASP A 129 14.34 -11.43 -9.31
C ASP A 129 14.38 -10.16 -10.19
N MET A 130 13.88 -9.04 -9.68
CA MET A 130 13.80 -7.78 -10.44
C MET A 130 15.12 -6.99 -10.52
N MET A 131 16.10 -7.25 -9.66
CA MET A 131 17.24 -6.34 -9.42
C MET A 131 18.59 -6.87 -9.85
#